data_AF-A0A0M2HMI9-F1
#
_entry.id   AF-A0A0M2HMI9-F1
#
_cell.length_a   1.000
_cell.length_b   1.000
_cell.length_c   1.000
_cell.angle_alpha   90.00
_cell.angle_beta   90.00
_cell.angle_gamma   90.00
#
_symmetry.space_group_name_H-M   'P 1'
#
loop_
_entity.id
_entity.type
_entity.pdbx_description
1 polymer ?
#
loop_
_entity_poly.entity_id
_entity_poly.type
_entity_poly.pdbx_seq_one_letter_code
_entity_poly.pdbx_strand_id
1 'polypeptide(L)'
;MRPSAPARIGSWIVALLVGLVYGVAGTVAHSYAIGWFPLGLILAVIGSAALLLAVRLLTSDRWATLATGLGMMVSTLVFSGSGPGGSVVVPQSELGVVWTIAVPILVALAVAWPDRIPRTE
;
A
#
# COMPACT_ATOMS: atom_id res chain seq x y z
N MET A 1 12.20 3.20 -26.77
CA MET A 1 11.23 2.19 -27.25
C MET A 1 10.05 2.17 -26.29
N ARG A 2 8.81 2.31 -26.77
CA ARG A 2 7.62 2.19 -25.90
C ARG A 2 7.46 0.71 -25.50
N PRO A 3 7.30 0.38 -24.21
CA PRO A 3 7.15 -1.01 -23.79
C PRO A 3 5.94 -1.66 -24.46
N SER A 4 6.08 -2.92 -24.87
CA SER A 4 4.99 -3.70 -25.45
C SER A 4 3.87 -3.92 -24.42
N ALA A 5 2.62 -4.05 -24.88
CA ALA A 5 1.47 -4.24 -23.99
C ALA A 5 1.64 -5.38 -22.95
N PRO A 6 2.22 -6.55 -23.30
CA PRO A 6 2.49 -7.61 -22.34
C PRO A 6 3.49 -7.21 -21.24
N ALA A 7 4.51 -6.42 -21.58
CA ALA A 7 5.50 -5.95 -20.60
C ALA A 7 4.87 -4.99 -19.57
N ARG A 8 3.90 -4.17 -20.00
CA ARG A 8 3.14 -3.28 -19.09
C ARG A 8 2.23 -4.05 -18.15
N ILE A 9 1.55 -5.09 -18.65
CA ILE A 9 0.72 -5.95 -17.81
C ILE A 9 1.59 -6.67 -16.78
N GLY A 10 2.75 -7.18 -17.21
CA GLY A 10 3.72 -7.80 -16.31
C GLY A 10 4.16 -6.86 -15.19
N SER A 11 4.47 -5.59 -15.49
CA SER A 11 4.86 -4.63 -14.45
C SER A 11 3.72 -4.32 -13.48
N TRP A 12 2.48 -4.26 -13.94
CA TRP A 12 1.31 -4.06 -13.06
C TRP A 12 1.07 -5.25 -12.14
N ILE A 13 1.22 -6.47 -12.63
CA ILE A 13 1.11 -7.69 -11.81
C ILE A 13 2.18 -7.69 -10.71
N VAL A 14 3.43 -7.41 -11.08
CA VAL A 14 4.53 -7.31 -10.11
C VAL A 14 4.25 -6.23 -9.08
N ALA A 15 3.79 -5.05 -9.52
CA ALA A 15 3.43 -3.94 -8.64
C ALA A 15 2.31 -4.33 -7.65
N LEU A 16 1.28 -5.04 -8.12
CA LEU A 16 0.21 -5.57 -7.28
C LEU A 16 0.73 -6.55 -6.23
N LEU A 17 1.61 -7.48 -6.62
CA LEU A 17 2.21 -8.46 -5.71
C LEU A 17 3.06 -7.78 -4.64
N VAL A 18 3.86 -6.79 -5.03
CA VAL A 18 4.65 -5.98 -4.09
C VAL A 18 3.73 -5.25 -3.10
N GLY A 19 2.64 -4.68 -3.60
CA GLY A 19 1.60 -4.07 -2.77
C GLY A 19 0.97 -5.04 -1.77
N LEU A 20 0.61 -6.25 -2.22
CA LEU A 20 0.09 -7.32 -1.36
C LEU A 20 1.06 -7.64 -0.23
N VAL A 21 2.34 -7.92 -0.54
CA VAL A 21 3.34 -8.27 0.46
C VAL A 21 3.49 -7.16 1.51
N TYR A 22 3.55 -5.92 1.05
CA TYR A 22 3.74 -4.78 1.96
C TYR A 22 2.49 -4.47 2.79
N GLY A 23 1.30 -4.63 2.22
CA GLY A 23 0.05 -4.46 2.96
C GLY A 23 -0.17 -5.55 4.01
N VAL A 24 0.26 -6.79 3.76
CA VAL A 24 0.34 -7.84 4.79
C VAL A 24 1.29 -7.42 5.90
N ALA A 25 2.51 -6.98 5.56
CA ALA A 25 3.49 -6.53 6.55
C ALA A 25 2.95 -5.39 7.42
N GLY A 26 2.32 -4.37 6.82
CA GLY A 26 1.69 -3.28 7.56
C GLY A 26 0.53 -3.75 8.44
N THR A 27 -0.30 -4.68 7.94
CA THR A 27 -1.42 -5.24 8.72
C THR A 27 -0.94 -6.05 9.92
N VAL A 28 0.19 -6.75 9.84
CA VAL A 28 0.78 -7.45 10.99
C VAL A 28 1.48 -6.49 11.94
N ALA A 29 2.19 -5.48 11.40
CA ALA A 29 3.05 -4.61 12.20
C ALA A 29 2.32 -3.47 12.91
N HIS A 30 1.17 -2.99 12.40
CA HIS A 30 0.56 -1.73 12.86
C HIS A 30 0.20 -1.72 14.36
N SER A 31 -0.07 -2.89 14.95
CA SER A 31 -0.45 -3.01 16.36
C SER A 31 0.72 -2.92 17.33
N TYR A 32 1.97 -2.88 16.83
CA TYR A 32 3.15 -2.78 17.68
C TYR A 32 3.24 -1.38 18.33
N ALA A 33 3.29 -1.35 19.66
CA ALA A 33 3.40 -0.12 20.44
C ALA A 33 4.44 -0.25 21.56
N ILE A 34 5.12 0.85 21.87
CA ILE A 34 6.04 0.98 23.01
C ILE A 34 5.39 1.93 24.02
N GLY A 35 4.73 1.36 25.03
CA GLY A 35 3.88 2.14 25.94
C GLY A 35 2.73 2.80 25.16
N TRP A 36 2.69 4.13 25.16
CA TRP A 36 1.69 4.91 24.41
C TRP A 36 2.07 5.15 22.94
N PHE A 37 3.32 4.88 22.55
CA PHE A 37 3.86 5.26 21.24
C PHE A 37 3.56 4.20 20.17
N PRO A 38 2.77 4.51 19.12
CA PRO A 38 2.32 3.54 18.11
C PRO A 38 3.36 3.32 17.01
N LEU A 39 4.55 2.82 17.37
CA LEU A 39 5.68 2.69 16.45
C LEU A 39 5.33 1.87 15.20
N GLY A 40 4.61 0.76 15.37
CA GLY A 40 4.22 -0.13 14.29
C GLY A 40 3.38 0.57 13.23
N LEU A 41 2.37 1.33 13.65
CA LEU A 41 1.51 2.10 12.75
C LEU A 41 2.31 3.18 12.00
N ILE A 42 3.17 3.92 12.71
CA ILE A 42 4.01 4.96 12.10
C ILE A 42 4.90 4.35 11.01
N LEU A 43 5.59 3.25 11.32
CA LEU A 43 6.44 2.54 10.37
C LEU A 43 5.65 1.98 9.19
N ALA A 44 4.47 1.40 9.43
CA ALA A 44 3.61 0.88 8.38
C ALA A 44 3.14 1.97 7.42
N VAL A 45 2.74 3.14 7.93
CA VAL A 45 2.31 4.30 7.14
C VAL A 45 3.49 4.87 6.34
N ILE A 46 4.62 5.14 6.99
CA ILE A 46 5.80 5.71 6.32
C ILE A 46 6.32 4.76 5.25
N GLY A 47 6.44 3.47 5.59
CA GLY A 47 6.88 2.43 4.67
C GLY A 47 5.97 2.31 3.45
N SER A 48 4.65 2.35 3.66
CA SER A 48 3.67 2.24 2.57
C SER A 48 3.70 3.47 1.66
N ALA A 49 3.80 4.67 2.25
CA ALA A 49 3.96 5.90 1.51
C ALA A 49 5.26 5.89 0.68
N ALA A 50 6.38 5.47 1.28
CA ALA A 50 7.66 5.36 0.61
C ALA A 50 7.62 4.36 -0.56
N LEU A 51 6.95 3.21 -0.39
CA LEU A 51 6.79 2.23 -1.46
C LEU A 51 5.94 2.78 -2.61
N LEU A 52 4.78 3.39 -2.31
CA LEU A 52 3.92 3.99 -3.33
C LEU A 52 4.66 5.10 -4.10
N LEU A 53 5.42 5.94 -3.39
CA LEU A 53 6.29 6.96 -3.99
C LEU A 53 7.39 6.32 -4.85
N ALA A 54 8.05 5.27 -4.38
CA ALA A 54 9.09 4.57 -5.14
C ALA A 54 8.52 4.01 -6.45
N VAL A 55 7.39 3.30 -6.40
CA VAL A 55 6.72 2.80 -7.61
C VAL A 55 6.35 3.95 -8.53
N ARG A 56 5.77 5.03 -7.99
CA ARG A 56 5.34 6.19 -8.79
C ARG A 56 6.52 6.86 -9.48
N LEU A 57 7.63 7.06 -8.78
CA LEU A 57 8.80 7.78 -9.29
C LEU A 57 9.65 6.93 -10.23
N LEU A 58 9.80 5.63 -9.98
CA LEU A 58 10.61 4.73 -10.81
C LEU A 58 9.90 4.30 -12.08
N THR A 59 8.59 4.05 -12.02
CA THR A 59 7.82 3.60 -13.20
C THR A 59 7.26 4.78 -14.00
N SER A 60 7.06 5.94 -13.36
CA SER A 60 6.30 7.08 -13.91
C SER A 60 4.92 6.66 -14.45
N ASP A 61 4.35 5.55 -13.96
CA ASP A 61 3.08 4.99 -14.40
C ASP A 61 2.07 4.97 -13.25
N ARG A 62 1.00 5.76 -13.40
CA ARG A 62 -0.10 5.83 -12.42
C ARG A 62 -0.79 4.49 -12.21
N TRP A 63 -0.82 3.62 -13.23
CA TRP A 63 -1.49 2.32 -13.15
C TRP A 63 -0.70 1.31 -12.33
N ALA A 64 0.64 1.38 -12.37
CA ALA A 64 1.49 0.56 -11.50
C ALA A 64 1.33 0.98 -10.03
N THR A 65 1.24 2.30 -9.76
CA THR A 65 0.97 2.82 -8.41
C THR A 65 -0.42 2.39 -7.92
N LEU A 66 -1.45 2.47 -8.78
CA LEU A 66 -2.78 2.00 -8.45
C LEU A 66 -2.79 0.49 -8.15
N ALA A 67 -2.15 -0.33 -8.99
CA ALA A 67 -2.03 -1.76 -8.79
C ALA A 67 -1.37 -2.11 -7.44
N THR A 68 -0.29 -1.39 -7.09
CA THR A 68 0.37 -1.51 -5.78
C THR A 68 -0.59 -1.18 -4.64
N GLY A 69 -1.29 -0.05 -4.73
CA GLY A 69 -2.26 0.37 -3.72
C GLY A 69 -3.42 -0.61 -3.56
N LEU A 70 -3.94 -1.15 -4.67
CA LEU A 70 -4.96 -2.20 -4.64
C LEU A 70 -4.46 -3.47 -3.96
N GLY A 71 -3.22 -3.89 -4.23
CA GLY A 71 -2.61 -5.01 -3.51
C GLY A 71 -2.58 -4.79 -1.99
N MET A 72 -2.18 -3.59 -1.56
CA MET A 72 -2.18 -3.22 -0.14
C MET A 72 -3.59 -3.25 0.47
N MET A 73 -4.57 -2.64 -0.21
CA MET A 73 -5.96 -2.60 0.25
C MET A 73 -6.57 -4.00 0.34
N VAL A 74 -6.35 -4.85 -0.66
CA VAL A 74 -6.82 -6.24 -0.67
C VAL A 74 -6.23 -7.01 0.51
N SER A 75 -4.92 -6.95 0.74
CA SER A 75 -4.32 -7.60 1.92
C SER A 75 -4.90 -7.07 3.22
N THR A 76 -5.05 -5.75 3.36
CA THR A 76 -5.61 -5.15 4.58
C THR A 76 -7.01 -5.69 4.84
N LEU A 77 -7.90 -5.66 3.84
CA LEU A 77 -9.27 -6.15 3.98
C LEU A 77 -9.35 -7.65 4.30
N VAL A 78 -8.53 -8.47 3.63
CA VAL A 78 -8.51 -9.93 3.85
C VAL A 78 -8.05 -10.27 5.27
N PHE A 79 -7.06 -9.56 5.80
CA PHE A 79 -6.49 -9.82 7.12
C PHE A 79 -7.20 -9.07 8.26
N SER A 80 -8.05 -8.07 7.97
CA SER A 80 -8.89 -7.38 8.96
C SER A 80 -10.11 -8.20 9.41
N GLY A 81 -10.46 -9.28 8.71
CA GLY A 81 -11.58 -10.16 9.07
C GLY A 81 -11.23 -11.26 10.07
N SER A 82 -12.26 -11.91 10.62
CA SER A 82 -12.14 -13.16 11.38
C SER A 82 -11.69 -14.28 10.44
N GLY A 83 -10.62 -15.01 10.78
CA GLY A 83 -10.17 -16.15 9.99
C GLY A 83 -11.16 -17.32 10.00
N PRO A 84 -10.98 -18.34 9.13
CA PRO A 84 -11.92 -19.48 8.97
C PRO A 84 -12.19 -20.37 10.21
N GLY A 85 -11.65 -20.03 11.39
CA GLY A 85 -11.92 -20.69 12.67
C GLY A 85 -12.52 -19.78 13.74
N GLY A 86 -12.96 -18.57 13.39
CA GLY A 86 -13.42 -17.55 14.34
C GLY A 86 -12.28 -16.82 15.07
N SER A 87 -11.03 -17.28 14.92
CA SER A 87 -9.84 -16.58 15.40
C SER A 87 -9.57 -15.34 14.57
N VAL A 88 -9.58 -14.18 15.22
CA VAL A 88 -9.23 -12.90 14.59
C VAL A 88 -7.70 -12.80 14.54
N VAL A 89 -7.13 -12.65 13.34
CA VAL A 89 -5.68 -12.54 13.15
C VAL A 89 -5.15 -11.24 13.77
N VAL A 90 -5.95 -10.16 13.73
CA VAL A 90 -5.69 -8.91 14.44
C VAL A 90 -6.97 -8.42 15.14
N PRO A 91 -7.04 -8.43 16.48
CA PRO A 91 -8.18 -7.90 17.21
C PRO A 91 -8.49 -6.46 16.81
N GLN A 92 -9.77 -6.14 16.65
CA GLN A 92 -10.18 -4.78 16.30
C GLN A 92 -9.71 -3.81 17.39
N SER A 93 -8.82 -2.89 17.00
CA SER A 93 -8.24 -1.87 17.89
C SER A 93 -8.38 -0.50 17.24
N GLU A 94 -8.24 0.57 18.03
CA GLU A 94 -8.24 1.94 17.50
C GLU A 94 -7.15 2.13 16.43
N LEU A 95 -5.96 1.55 16.65
CA LEU A 95 -4.86 1.58 15.67
C LEU A 95 -5.21 0.83 14.38
N GLY A 96 -5.98 -0.27 14.48
CA GLY A 96 -6.47 -1.01 13.32
C GLY A 96 -7.42 -0.19 12.47
N VAL A 97 -8.34 0.56 13.09
CA VAL A 97 -9.24 1.49 12.37
C VAL A 97 -8.44 2.57 11.65
N VAL A 98 -7.45 3.17 12.34
CA VAL A 98 -6.58 4.18 11.73
C VAL A 98 -5.82 3.59 10.53
N TRP A 99 -5.31 2.37 10.65
CA TRP A 99 -4.61 1.68 9.56
C TRP A 99 -5.52 1.45 8.34
N THR A 100 -6.73 0.93 8.55
CA THR A 100 -7.69 0.66 7.47
C THR A 100 -8.08 1.93 6.70
N ILE A 101 -8.08 3.09 7.36
CA ILE A 101 -8.36 4.40 6.72
C ILE A 101 -7.10 5.00 6.08
N ALA A 102 -5.94 4.86 6.72
CA ALA A 102 -4.69 5.41 6.24
C ALA A 102 -4.29 4.83 4.88
N VAL A 103 -4.44 3.51 4.68
CA VAL A 103 -4.04 2.85 3.42
C VAL A 103 -4.76 3.44 2.19
N PRO A 104 -6.11 3.50 2.13
CA PRO A 104 -6.83 4.14 1.02
C PRO A 104 -6.43 5.61 0.80
N ILE A 105 -6.20 6.38 1.86
CA ILE A 105 -5.77 7.78 1.76
C ILE A 105 -4.40 7.87 1.09
N LEU A 106 -3.42 7.07 1.53
CA LEU A 106 -2.09 7.03 0.94
C LEU A 106 -2.15 6.66 -0.55
N VAL A 107 -2.96 5.67 -0.90
CA VAL A 107 -3.16 5.25 -2.29
C VAL A 107 -3.77 6.37 -3.12
N ALA A 108 -4.82 7.02 -2.63
CA ALA A 108 -5.47 8.14 -3.31
C ALA A 108 -4.48 9.28 -3.55
N LEU A 109 -3.70 9.66 -2.53
CA LEU A 109 -2.68 10.71 -2.63
C LEU A 109 -1.58 10.34 -3.64
N ALA A 110 -1.08 9.11 -3.62
CA ALA A 110 -0.02 8.67 -4.53
C ALA A 110 -0.49 8.59 -5.99
N VAL A 111 -1.74 8.15 -6.22
CA VAL A 111 -2.32 8.03 -7.56
C VAL A 111 -2.74 9.39 -8.12
N ALA A 112 -3.31 10.27 -7.28
CA ALA A 112 -3.70 11.62 -7.67
C ALA A 112 -2.50 12.56 -7.87
N TRP A 113 -1.29 12.14 -7.45
CA TRP A 113 -0.09 12.94 -7.57
C TRP A 113 0.19 13.33 -9.03
N PRO A 114 0.40 14.62 -9.32
CA PRO A 114 0.54 15.12 -10.68
C PRO A 114 1.79 14.55 -11.37
N ASP A 115 1.66 14.28 -12.67
CA ASP A 115 2.82 13.99 -13.52
C ASP A 115 3.72 15.22 -13.58
N ARG A 116 5.05 15.03 -13.63
CA ARG A 116 6.00 16.15 -13.68
C ARG A 116 5.68 17.04 -14.88
N ILE A 117 5.52 18.35 -14.64
CA ILE A 117 5.31 19.37 -15.67
C ILE A 117 6.44 19.24 -16.72
N PRO A 118 6.14 19.12 -18.03
CA PRO A 118 7.16 19.16 -19.06
C PRO A 118 7.96 20.46 -18.92
N ARG A 119 9.29 20.37 -18.79
CA ARG A 119 10.13 21.57 -18.96
C ARG A 119 10.00 21.96 -20.43
N THR A 120 9.35 23.08 -20.69
CA THR A 120 9.51 23.79 -21.95
C THR A 120 10.94 24.33 -21.95
N GLU A 121 11.82 23.65 -22.68
CA GLU A 121 13.07 24.26 -23.17
C GLU A 121 12.75 25.21 -24.33
#